data_AF-A0A386WSM5-F1
#
_entry.id   AF-A0A386WSM5-F1
#
_cell.length_a   1.000
_cell.length_b   1.000
_cell.length_c   1.000
_cell.angle_alpha   90.00
_cell.angle_beta   90.00
_cell.angle_gamma   90.00
#
_symmetry.space_group_name_H-M   'P 1'
#
loop_
_entity.id
_entity.type
_entity.pdbx_description
1 polymer ?
#
loop_
_entity_poly.entity_id
_entity_poly.type
_entity_poly.pdbx_seq_one_letter_code
_entity_poly.pdbx_strand_id
1 'polypeptide(L)'
;MSLHPTKTRIALLDQVRTGNVFRDSIGESYISGDRKVTYAIHEMQAAGWVALDPAGPLDYWQLTDAGREVLDAEATRYRVEFARVGRNHNVSPFGPIVSGPDHTGRLAEAIHRYAGRHLGSRFYTVDVDLAAGKGWIEGGRFGTFTVTRVGAEL
;
A
#
# COMPACT_ATOMS: atom_id res chain seq x y z
N MET A 1 -27.53 3.62 -2.85
CA MET A 1 -26.71 4.09 -3.99
C MET A 1 -25.42 3.29 -4.01
N SER A 2 -24.99 2.78 -5.15
CA SER A 2 -23.68 2.14 -5.29
C SER A 2 -22.60 3.21 -5.42
N LEU A 3 -21.69 3.28 -4.45
CA LEU A 3 -20.53 4.17 -4.53
C LEU A 3 -19.46 3.55 -5.43
N HIS A 4 -18.91 4.32 -6.38
CA HIS A 4 -17.88 3.82 -7.30
C HIS A 4 -16.47 4.07 -6.77
N PRO A 5 -15.54 3.09 -6.88
CA PRO A 5 -14.17 3.18 -6.39
C PRO A 5 -13.28 4.01 -7.32
N THR A 6 -13.40 5.34 -7.25
CA THR A 6 -12.52 6.24 -8.00
C THR A 6 -11.12 6.33 -7.37
N LYS A 7 -10.10 6.73 -8.13
CA LYS A 7 -8.73 6.93 -7.61
C LYS A 7 -8.68 7.77 -6.34
N THR A 8 -9.46 8.85 -6.27
CA THR A 8 -9.55 9.72 -5.10
C THR A 8 -10.16 9.01 -3.89
N ARG A 9 -11.16 8.17 -4.11
CA ARG A 9 -11.80 7.38 -3.05
C ARG A 9 -10.88 6.28 -2.53
N ILE A 10 -10.18 5.60 -3.42
CA ILE A 10 -9.15 4.61 -3.06
C ILE A 10 -8.01 5.25 -2.25
N ALA A 11 -7.55 6.44 -2.66
CA ALA A 11 -6.56 7.18 -1.89
C ALA A 11 -7.07 7.57 -0.49
N LEU A 12 -8.34 7.97 -0.35
CA LEU A 12 -8.92 8.27 0.94
C LEU A 12 -9.11 7.01 1.81
N LEU A 13 -9.53 5.88 1.24
CA LEU A 13 -9.56 4.59 1.96
C LEU A 13 -8.17 4.17 2.44
N ASP A 14 -7.11 4.46 1.68
CA ASP A 14 -5.74 4.21 2.12
C ASP A 14 -5.34 5.11 3.31
N GLN A 15 -5.77 6.38 3.33
CA GLN A 15 -5.56 7.26 4.49
C GLN A 15 -6.34 6.79 5.73
N VAL A 16 -7.55 6.26 5.54
CA VAL A 16 -8.33 5.65 6.62
C VAL A 16 -7.59 4.42 7.16
N ARG A 17 -7.07 3.55 6.28
CA ARG A 17 -6.28 2.38 6.68
C ARG A 17 -5.05 2.73 7.53
N THR A 18 -4.38 3.84 7.24
CA THR A 18 -3.20 4.29 7.99
C THR A 18 -3.54 5.07 9.26
N GLY A 19 -4.83 5.25 9.59
CA GLY A 19 -5.27 5.98 10.78
C GLY A 19 -5.05 7.50 10.67
N ASN A 20 -5.05 8.06 9.46
CA ASN A 20 -4.82 9.49 9.24
C ASN A 20 -6.11 10.31 9.11
N VAL A 21 -7.28 9.67 9.18
CA VAL A 21 -8.57 10.35 8.99
C VAL A 21 -9.32 10.38 10.31
N PHE A 22 -9.57 11.59 10.81
CA PHE A 22 -10.27 11.83 12.07
C PHE A 22 -11.43 12.78 11.87
N ARG A 23 -12.38 12.74 12.81
CA ARG A 23 -13.45 13.71 12.96
C ARG A 23 -13.15 14.61 14.15
N ASP A 24 -13.40 15.90 14.00
CA ASP A 24 -13.21 16.89 15.05
C ASP A 24 -14.45 17.02 15.97
N SER A 25 -14.37 17.93 16.94
CA SER A 25 -15.44 18.16 17.92
C SER A 25 -16.69 18.83 17.34
N ILE A 26 -16.63 19.39 16.13
CA ILE A 26 -17.78 19.99 15.44
C ILE A 26 -18.39 19.04 14.38
N GLY A 27 -17.86 17.81 14.29
CA GLY A 27 -18.39 16.76 13.41
C GLY A 27 -17.81 16.77 12.00
N GLU A 28 -16.78 17.57 11.74
CA GLU A 28 -16.11 17.63 10.44
C GLU A 28 -14.95 16.65 10.38
N SER A 29 -14.70 16.06 9.20
CA SER A 29 -13.66 15.05 9.03
C SER A 29 -12.50 15.56 8.19
N TYR A 30 -11.28 15.23 8.61
CA TYR A 30 -10.03 15.73 8.08
C TYR A 30 -9.03 14.59 7.87
N ILE A 31 -8.16 14.75 6.86
CA ILE A 31 -6.89 14.03 6.79
C ILE A 31 -5.87 14.83 7.61
N SER A 32 -5.03 14.17 8.40
CA SER A 32 -3.88 14.77 9.10
C SER A 32 -3.13 15.75 8.18
N GLY A 33 -3.13 17.04 8.54
CA GLY A 33 -2.68 18.15 7.68
C GLY A 33 -3.80 19.06 7.15
N ASP A 34 -4.96 19.10 7.82
CA ASP A 34 -6.10 20.03 7.61
C ASP A 34 -6.83 19.97 6.27
N ARG A 35 -6.70 18.88 5.50
CA ARG A 35 -7.57 18.67 4.33
C ARG A 35 -8.93 18.13 4.76
N LYS A 36 -9.97 18.96 4.64
CA LYS A 36 -11.37 18.58 4.88
C LYS A 36 -11.86 17.54 3.88
N VAL A 37 -12.48 16.47 4.39
CA VAL A 37 -13.01 15.32 3.63
C VAL A 37 -14.41 14.88 4.08
N THR A 38 -15.10 15.67 4.90
CA THR A 38 -16.43 15.35 5.46
C THR A 38 -17.38 14.75 4.44
N TYR A 39 -17.67 15.44 3.33
CA TYR A 39 -18.64 14.92 2.36
C TYR A 39 -18.24 13.55 1.79
N ALA A 40 -16.96 13.38 1.42
CA ALA A 40 -16.46 12.13 0.86
C ALA A 40 -16.48 10.96 1.86
N ILE A 41 -16.15 11.21 3.14
CA ILE A 41 -16.15 10.15 4.16
C ILE A 41 -17.58 9.73 4.52
N HIS A 42 -18.53 10.67 4.52
CA HIS A 42 -19.95 10.37 4.72
C HIS A 42 -20.54 9.55 3.57
N GLU A 43 -20.17 9.81 2.31
CA GLU A 43 -20.53 8.94 1.18
C GLU A 43 -20.00 7.51 1.39
N MET A 44 -18.74 7.37 1.81
CA MET A 44 -18.13 6.06 2.08
C MET A 44 -18.77 5.34 3.26
N GLN A 45 -19.15 6.07 4.31
CA GLN A 45 -19.87 5.53 5.45
C GLN A 45 -21.26 5.02 5.01
N ALA A 46 -21.99 5.80 4.20
CA ALA A 46 -23.28 5.38 3.66
C ALA A 46 -23.17 4.15 2.73
N ALA A 47 -22.01 3.98 2.08
CA ALA A 47 -21.67 2.79 1.30
C ALA A 47 -21.18 1.61 2.16
N GLY A 48 -21.02 1.81 3.47
CA GLY A 48 -20.53 0.80 4.40
C GLY A 48 -19.04 0.51 4.31
N TRP A 49 -18.24 1.35 3.64
CA TRP A 49 -16.79 1.14 3.47
C TRP A 49 -15.96 1.58 4.67
N VAL A 50 -16.48 2.52 5.46
CA VAL A 50 -15.80 3.05 6.65
C VAL A 50 -16.78 3.20 7.80
N ALA A 51 -16.26 3.16 9.02
CA ALA A 51 -16.99 3.44 10.25
C ALA A 51 -16.10 4.21 11.23
N LEU A 52 -16.70 4.99 12.12
CA LEU A 52 -15.97 5.56 13.26
C LEU A 52 -15.71 4.46 14.28
N ASP A 53 -14.50 4.43 14.85
CA ASP A 53 -14.20 3.54 15.96
C ASP A 53 -14.92 4.01 17.24
N PRO A 54 -15.90 3.26 17.76
CA PRO A 54 -16.61 3.64 18.97
C PRO A 54 -15.84 3.28 20.26
N ALA A 55 -14.76 2.51 20.18
CA ALA A 55 -14.02 1.98 21.32
C ALA A 55 -12.65 2.65 21.53
N GLY A 56 -12.18 3.45 20.58
CA GLY A 56 -10.91 4.15 20.62
C GLY A 56 -10.98 5.53 21.30
N PRO A 57 -9.87 6.03 21.88
CA PRO A 57 -9.83 7.33 22.56
C PRO A 57 -9.93 8.57 21.65
N LEU A 58 -10.19 8.40 20.34
CA LEU A 58 -10.23 9.48 19.36
C LEU A 58 -11.18 9.11 18.21
N ASP A 59 -11.94 10.09 17.69
CA ASP A 59 -12.90 9.99 16.58
C ASP A 59 -12.26 9.66 15.21
N TYR A 60 -11.44 8.60 15.12
CA TYR A 60 -10.82 8.16 13.87
C TYR A 60 -11.73 7.24 13.08
N TRP A 61 -11.69 7.42 11.77
CA TRP A 61 -12.35 6.52 10.83
C TRP A 61 -11.51 5.25 10.64
N GLN A 62 -12.19 4.11 10.51
CA GLN A 62 -11.62 2.80 10.28
C GLN A 62 -12.26 2.16 9.05
N LEU A 63 -11.51 1.29 8.38
CA LEU A 63 -12.06 0.46 7.31
C LEU A 63 -12.95 -0.63 7.88
N THR A 64 -14.12 -0.83 7.26
CA THR A 64 -14.91 -2.05 7.42
C THR A 64 -14.34 -3.17 6.55
N ASP A 65 -14.90 -4.37 6.63
CA ASP A 65 -14.56 -5.46 5.70
C ASP A 65 -14.85 -5.09 4.25
N ALA A 66 -16.01 -4.48 3.97
CA ALA A 66 -16.34 -4.01 2.63
C ALA A 66 -15.36 -2.93 2.11
N GLY A 67 -14.91 -2.02 2.98
CA GLY A 67 -13.89 -1.02 2.61
C GLY A 67 -12.53 -1.64 2.31
N ARG A 68 -12.15 -2.68 3.06
CA ARG A 68 -10.94 -3.48 2.79
C ARG A 68 -11.04 -4.18 1.43
N GLU A 69 -12.16 -4.83 1.14
CA GLU A 69 -12.39 -5.51 -0.14
C GLU A 69 -12.30 -4.54 -1.33
N VAL A 70 -12.90 -3.36 -1.22
CA VAL A 70 -12.81 -2.32 -2.26
C VAL A 70 -11.37 -1.87 -2.47
N LEU A 71 -10.62 -1.67 -1.39
CA LEU A 71 -9.22 -1.27 -1.46
C LEU A 71 -8.35 -2.37 -2.08
N ASP A 72 -8.61 -3.63 -1.75
CA ASP A 72 -7.87 -4.81 -2.24
C ASP A 72 -8.23 -5.18 -3.68
N ALA A 73 -9.45 -4.90 -4.12
CA ALA A 73 -9.89 -5.07 -5.51
C ALA A 73 -9.18 -4.08 -6.45
N GLU A 74 -8.98 -2.84 -6.01
CA GLU A 74 -8.26 -1.80 -6.75
C GLU A 74 -6.74 -1.85 -6.53
N ALA A 75 -6.27 -2.69 -5.60
CA ALA A 75 -4.87 -2.81 -5.33
C ALA A 75 -4.13 -3.41 -6.52
N THR A 76 -3.00 -2.81 -6.86
CA THR A 76 -2.14 -3.36 -7.91
C THR A 76 -1.23 -4.42 -7.30
N ARG A 77 -1.27 -5.62 -7.88
CA ARG A 77 -0.43 -6.75 -7.47
C ARG A 77 0.82 -6.79 -8.33
N TYR A 78 1.96 -7.05 -7.71
CA TYR A 78 3.25 -7.14 -8.40
C TYR A 78 3.96 -8.45 -8.07
N ARG A 79 4.58 -9.07 -9.07
CA ARG A 79 5.54 -10.16 -8.90
C ARG A 79 6.95 -9.61 -9.16
N VAL A 80 7.89 -10.03 -8.34
CA VAL A 80 9.30 -9.65 -8.40
C VAL A 80 10.13 -10.87 -8.75
N GLU A 81 10.93 -10.77 -9.80
CA GLU A 81 11.85 -11.84 -10.21
C GLU A 81 13.28 -11.32 -10.08
N PHE A 82 14.05 -11.97 -9.20
CA PHE A 82 15.43 -11.59 -8.95
C PHE A 82 16.35 -12.27 -9.96
N ALA A 83 17.07 -11.46 -10.73
CA ALA A 83 18.21 -11.97 -11.48
C ALA A 83 19.38 -12.27 -10.53
N ARG A 84 19.49 -11.49 -9.45
CA ARG A 84 20.54 -11.64 -8.44
C ARG A 84 20.18 -10.91 -7.14
N VAL A 85 20.56 -11.52 -6.01
CA VAL A 85 20.66 -10.86 -4.71
C VAL A 85 22.01 -11.21 -4.07
N GLY A 86 22.92 -10.24 -3.98
CA GLY A 86 24.25 -10.47 -3.40
C GLY A 86 25.13 -11.41 -4.24
N ARG A 87 25.36 -12.64 -3.77
CA ARG A 87 26.01 -13.71 -4.56
C ARG A 87 25.02 -14.76 -5.07
N ASN A 88 23.75 -14.69 -4.64
CA ASN A 88 22.76 -15.68 -5.00
C ASN A 88 22.09 -15.31 -6.33
N HIS A 89 22.17 -16.22 -7.30
CA HIS A 89 21.51 -16.12 -8.60
C HIS A 89 20.25 -16.99 -8.70
N ASN A 90 20.00 -17.82 -7.68
CA ASN A 90 18.83 -18.68 -7.59
C ASN A 90 17.97 -18.24 -6.40
N VAL A 91 17.30 -17.11 -6.58
CA VAL A 91 16.38 -16.54 -5.60
C VAL A 91 14.98 -16.72 -6.15
N SER A 92 14.11 -17.36 -5.38
CA SER A 92 12.74 -17.60 -5.81
C SER A 92 12.02 -16.28 -6.12
N PRO A 93 11.11 -16.27 -7.11
CA PRO A 93 10.22 -15.13 -7.32
C PRO A 93 9.47 -14.76 -6.04
N PHE A 94 9.32 -13.46 -5.81
CA PHE A 94 8.66 -12.90 -4.63
C PHE A 94 7.37 -12.18 -5.04
N GLY A 95 6.28 -12.46 -4.34
CA GLY A 95 4.96 -11.88 -4.58
C GLY A 95 3.85 -12.93 -4.67
N PRO A 96 2.61 -12.52 -4.99
CA PRO A 96 2.21 -11.15 -5.33
C PRO A 96 2.30 -10.17 -4.15
N ILE A 97 2.91 -9.00 -4.38
CA ILE A 97 2.96 -7.87 -3.44
C ILE A 97 1.78 -6.96 -3.76
N VAL A 98 0.90 -6.76 -2.78
CA VAL A 98 -0.25 -5.84 -2.89
C VAL A 98 0.23 -4.44 -2.60
N SER A 99 0.17 -3.54 -3.58
CA SER A 99 0.61 -2.17 -3.42
C SER A 99 -0.55 -1.18 -3.60
N GLY A 100 -0.79 -0.38 -2.56
CA GLY A 100 -1.72 0.76 -2.57
C GLY A 100 -1.17 1.95 -3.36
N PRO A 101 -1.75 3.16 -3.24
CA PRO A 101 -1.41 4.32 -4.09
C PRO A 101 0.07 4.74 -4.05
N ASP A 102 0.79 4.50 -2.95
CA ASP A 102 2.25 4.60 -2.89
C ASP A 102 2.91 3.27 -3.31
N HIS A 103 2.86 3.01 -4.63
CA HIS A 103 3.22 1.71 -5.17
C HIS A 103 4.70 1.36 -4.94
N THR A 104 5.58 2.35 -5.09
CA THR A 104 7.03 2.19 -5.12
C THR A 104 7.62 1.96 -3.73
N GLY A 105 7.24 2.80 -2.75
CA GLY A 105 7.79 2.70 -1.40
C GLY A 105 7.48 1.37 -0.73
N ARG A 106 6.24 0.90 -0.87
CA ARG A 106 5.82 -0.40 -0.32
C ARG A 106 6.50 -1.58 -1.00
N LEU A 107 6.71 -1.53 -2.31
CA LEU A 107 7.46 -2.55 -3.01
C LEU A 107 8.92 -2.59 -2.53
N ALA A 108 9.56 -1.43 -2.44
CA ALA A 108 10.94 -1.33 -1.97
C ALA A 108 11.09 -1.91 -0.56
N GLU A 109 10.18 -1.59 0.37
CA GLU A 109 10.20 -2.11 1.73
C GLU A 109 9.99 -3.63 1.80
N ALA A 110 9.03 -4.16 1.01
CA ALA A 110 8.76 -5.59 0.95
C ALA A 110 9.95 -6.36 0.35
N ILE A 111 10.52 -5.85 -0.74
CA ILE A 111 11.70 -6.41 -1.41
C ILE A 111 12.91 -6.34 -0.48
N HIS A 112 13.10 -5.24 0.24
CA HIS A 112 14.16 -5.10 1.23
C HIS A 112 14.05 -6.22 2.27
N ARG A 113 12.90 -6.36 2.94
CA ARG A 113 12.69 -7.44 3.93
C ARG A 113 12.95 -8.85 3.37
N TYR A 114 12.55 -9.12 2.13
CA TYR A 114 12.78 -10.41 1.48
C TYR A 114 14.26 -10.63 1.15
N ALA A 115 14.90 -9.67 0.46
CA ALA A 115 16.29 -9.74 0.03
C ALA A 115 17.27 -9.84 1.20
N GLY A 116 16.96 -9.23 2.34
CA GLY A 116 17.78 -9.30 3.55
C GLY A 116 18.03 -10.70 4.08
N ARG A 117 17.19 -11.69 3.72
CA ARG A 117 17.40 -13.10 4.06
C ARG A 117 18.53 -13.75 3.25
N HIS A 118 18.91 -13.14 2.13
CA HIS A 118 19.94 -13.62 1.21
C HIS A 118 21.25 -12.80 1.31
N LEU A 119 21.23 -11.67 2.02
CA LEU A 119 22.36 -10.77 2.17
C LEU A 119 23.00 -10.92 3.55
N GLY A 120 24.33 -10.87 3.59
CA GLY A 120 25.08 -10.83 4.85
C GLY A 120 25.10 -9.44 5.50
N SER A 121 24.82 -8.38 4.74
CA SER A 121 24.72 -7.00 5.24
C SER A 121 23.26 -6.65 5.51
N ARG A 122 23.03 -5.89 6.60
CA ARG A 122 21.74 -5.24 6.88
C ARG A 122 21.67 -3.79 6.36
N PHE A 123 22.79 -3.26 5.89
CA PHE A 123 22.88 -1.90 5.33
C PHE A 123 22.90 -2.03 3.81
N TYR A 124 21.72 -1.93 3.22
CA TYR A 124 21.50 -1.83 1.78
C TYR A 124 20.20 -1.08 1.51
N THR A 125 20.07 -0.51 0.33
CA THR A 125 18.88 0.19 -0.15
C THR A 125 18.25 -0.60 -1.28
N VAL A 126 16.95 -0.37 -1.50
CA VAL A 126 16.20 -0.96 -2.59
C VAL A 126 15.52 0.16 -3.35
N ASP A 127 15.84 0.26 -4.63
CA ASP A 127 15.27 1.23 -5.55
C ASP A 127 14.39 0.52 -6.56
N VAL A 128 13.18 1.05 -6.76
CA VAL A 128 12.17 0.46 -7.64
C VAL A 128 11.78 1.48 -8.69
N ASP A 129 11.97 1.13 -9.96
CA ASP A 129 11.48 1.86 -11.11
C ASP A 129 10.33 1.08 -11.75
N LEU A 130 9.10 1.43 -11.35
CA LEU A 130 7.89 0.82 -11.88
C LEU A 130 7.65 1.16 -13.36
N ALA A 131 8.15 2.30 -13.85
CA ALA A 131 8.01 2.69 -15.24
C ALA A 131 8.89 1.82 -16.14
N ALA A 132 10.11 1.51 -15.69
CA ALA A 132 11.01 0.58 -16.35
C ALA A 132 10.71 -0.90 -16.04
N GLY A 133 9.86 -1.20 -15.06
CA GLY A 133 9.57 -2.56 -14.60
C GLY A 133 10.78 -3.25 -13.96
N LYS A 134 11.65 -2.48 -13.31
CA LYS A 134 12.95 -2.94 -12.80
C LYS A 134 13.25 -2.36 -11.43
N GLY A 135 14.23 -2.94 -10.76
CA GLY A 135 14.82 -2.32 -9.59
C GLY A 135 16.17 -2.90 -9.21
N TRP A 136 16.79 -2.24 -8.26
CA TRP A 136 18.17 -2.46 -7.85
C TRP A 136 18.28 -2.55 -6.34
N ILE A 137 19.28 -3.31 -5.89
CA ILE A 137 19.66 -3.40 -4.49
C ILE A 137 21.10 -2.89 -4.38
N GLU A 138 21.28 -1.78 -3.67
CA GLU A 138 22.57 -1.12 -3.50
C GLU A 138 23.12 -1.30 -2.08
N GLY A 139 24.44 -1.49 -1.95
CA GLY A 139 25.08 -1.85 -0.69
C GLY A 139 25.17 -3.36 -0.47
N GLY A 140 26.33 -3.86 0.00
CA GLY A 140 26.48 -5.27 0.36
C GLY A 140 26.48 -6.30 -0.79
N ARG A 141 27.11 -5.94 -1.92
CA ARG A 141 27.12 -6.65 -3.24
C ARG A 141 25.76 -6.59 -3.95
N PHE A 142 25.80 -5.96 -5.13
CA PHE A 142 24.67 -5.61 -6.00
C PHE A 142 23.64 -6.72 -6.22
N GLY A 143 22.37 -6.31 -6.30
CA GLY A 143 21.26 -7.14 -6.76
C GLY A 143 20.42 -6.41 -7.81
N THR A 144 19.77 -7.18 -8.69
CA THR A 144 18.86 -6.66 -9.70
C THR A 144 17.62 -7.54 -9.79
N PHE A 145 16.49 -6.92 -10.06
CA PHE A 145 15.22 -7.60 -10.19
C PHE A 145 14.33 -6.92 -11.24
N THR A 146 13.38 -7.69 -11.73
CA THR A 146 12.27 -7.19 -12.56
C THR A 146 11.00 -7.17 -11.74
N VAL A 147 10.13 -6.21 -12.03
CA VAL A 147 8.84 -6.03 -11.38
C VAL A 147 7.77 -6.11 -12.46
N THR A 148 6.86 -7.08 -12.32
CA THR A 148 5.78 -7.30 -13.26
C THR A 148 4.45 -7.11 -12.55
N ARG A 149 3.56 -6.31 -13.14
CA ARG A 149 2.17 -6.23 -12.66
C ARG A 149 1.47 -7.54 -12.96
N VAL A 150 0.95 -8.18 -11.92
CA VAL A 150 0.07 -9.35 -12.04
C VAL A 150 -1.36 -8.87 -11.81
N GLY A 151 -2.29 -9.30 -12.66
CA GLY A 151 -3.70 -9.00 -12.48
C GLY A 151 -4.24 -9.56 -11.15
N ALA A 152 -5.48 -9.23 -10.81
CA ALA A 152 -6.24 -10.13 -9.95
C ALA A 152 -6.33 -11.46 -10.70
N GLU A 153 -5.70 -12.52 -10.19
CA GLU A 153 -6.09 -13.86 -10.63
C GLU A 153 -7.59 -13.98 -10.30
N LEU A 154 -8.39 -14.15 -11.35
CA LEU A 154 -9.84 -14.35 -11.28
C LEU A 154 -10.17 -15.63 -10.50
#